data_AF-A0A4Q5MUQ5-F1
#
_entry.id   AF-A0A4Q5MUQ5-F1
#
_cell.length_a   1.000
_cell.length_b   1.000
_cell.length_c   1.000
_cell.angle_alpha   90.00
_cell.angle_beta   90.00
_cell.angle_gamma   90.00
#
_symmetry.space_group_name_H-M   'P 1'
#
loop_
_entity.id
_entity.type
_entity.pdbx_description
1 polymer ?
#
loop_
_entity_poly.entity_id
_entity_poly.type
_entity_poly.pdbx_seq_one_letter_code
_entity_poly.pdbx_strand_id
1 'polypeptide(L)'
;MNTHELPMIIFTVLGQMSVGAFVVLGIVQVAAARRYGAGAIDKVTDPALYAIGPALVLGLGASMLHMNDITNTLNVVRHLGTSPLSAEIVFGVAFAGLGFVFAAAQWFKWGTPRLRQVLAGLTALVGLGLVASMSMIYYTLVTVPAWHSWATPVQFFTTTFLLGTLAVGAALTGAVMWRRRAWTTDITGVP
;
A
#
# COMPACT_ATOMS: atom_id res chain seq x y z
N MET A 1 -14.64 -14.77 -18.05
CA MET A 1 -13.76 -13.65 -17.67
C MET A 1 -12.60 -13.61 -18.65
N ASN A 2 -12.35 -12.46 -19.29
CA ASN A 2 -11.17 -12.28 -20.13
C ASN A 2 -9.93 -12.22 -19.23
N THR A 3 -9.01 -13.16 -19.39
CA THR A 3 -7.79 -13.27 -18.56
C THR A 3 -6.81 -12.12 -18.78
N HIS A 4 -6.93 -11.40 -19.90
CA HIS A 4 -6.11 -10.23 -20.22
C HIS A 4 -6.34 -9.02 -19.30
N GLU A 5 -7.49 -8.92 -18.65
CA GLU A 5 -7.83 -7.81 -17.74
C GLU A 5 -7.41 -8.08 -16.28
N LEU A 6 -7.15 -9.36 -15.95
CA LEU A 6 -6.77 -9.77 -14.59
C LEU A 6 -5.56 -9.01 -14.04
N PRO A 7 -4.49 -8.76 -14.81
CA PRO A 7 -3.32 -8.09 -14.27
C PRO A 7 -3.62 -6.65 -13.80
N MET A 8 -4.46 -5.91 -14.54
CA MET A 8 -4.89 -4.55 -14.18
C MET A 8 -5.82 -4.55 -12.95
N ILE A 9 -6.74 -5.52 -12.85
CA ILE A 9 -7.61 -5.67 -11.69
C ILE A 9 -6.77 -5.98 -10.44
N ILE A 10 -5.84 -6.92 -10.54
CA ILE A 10 -4.94 -7.30 -9.45
C ILE A 10 -4.08 -6.10 -9.03
N PHE A 11 -3.51 -5.37 -10.00
CA PHE A 11 -2.75 -4.15 -9.76
C PHE A 11 -3.58 -3.12 -8.98
N THR A 12 -4.82 -2.87 -9.39
CA THR A 12 -5.69 -1.88 -8.75
C THR A 12 -6.04 -2.29 -7.32
N VAL A 13 -6.50 -3.52 -7.11
CA VAL A 13 -6.93 -4.00 -5.78
C VAL A 13 -5.75 -4.09 -4.82
N LEU A 14 -4.62 -4.66 -5.25
CA LEU A 14 -3.42 -4.72 -4.42
C LEU A 14 -2.82 -3.33 -4.19
N GLY A 15 -2.89 -2.44 -5.19
CA GLY A 15 -2.45 -1.05 -5.06
C GLY A 15 -3.25 -0.31 -4.00
N GLN A 16 -4.58 -0.30 -4.12
CA GLN A 16 -5.49 0.30 -3.13
C GLN A 16 -5.29 -0.28 -1.73
N MET A 17 -5.15 -1.60 -1.61
CA MET A 17 -4.88 -2.26 -0.32
C MET A 17 -3.54 -1.83 0.27
N SER A 18 -2.48 -1.79 -0.54
CA SER A 18 -1.13 -1.39 -0.12
C SER A 18 -1.10 0.06 0.34
N VAL A 19 -1.62 0.97 -0.48
CA VAL A 19 -1.71 2.40 -0.17
C VAL A 19 -2.51 2.61 1.12
N GLY A 20 -3.69 1.99 1.20
CA GLY A 20 -4.52 2.04 2.39
C GLY A 20 -3.80 1.56 3.64
N ALA A 21 -3.05 0.45 3.54
CA ALA A 21 -2.29 -0.09 4.65
C ALA A 21 -1.21 0.90 5.14
N PHE A 22 -0.43 1.51 4.23
CA PHE A 22 0.55 2.53 4.60
C PHE A 22 -0.08 3.72 5.33
N VAL A 23 -1.22 4.22 4.84
CA VAL A 23 -1.90 5.37 5.44
C VAL A 23 -2.48 5.02 6.80
N VAL A 24 -3.25 3.93 6.88
CA VAL A 24 -3.90 3.49 8.13
C VAL A 24 -2.86 3.19 9.21
N LEU A 25 -1.79 2.51 8.84
CA LEU A 25 -0.73 2.15 9.79
C LEU A 25 0.04 3.38 10.29
N GLY A 26 0.29 4.35 9.41
CA GLY A 26 0.84 5.65 9.80
C GLY A 26 -0.06 6.39 10.77
N ILE A 27 -1.38 6.42 10.52
CA ILE A 27 -2.37 7.01 11.43
C ILE A 27 -2.36 6.30 12.78
N VAL A 28 -2.40 4.96 12.78
CA VAL A 28 -2.36 4.14 14.01
C VAL A 28 -1.08 4.44 14.80
N GLN A 29 0.08 4.50 14.15
CA GLN A 29 1.34 4.76 14.82
C GLN A 29 1.37 6.15 15.46
N VAL A 30 0.93 7.19 14.74
CA VAL A 30 0.87 8.57 15.28
C VAL A 30 -0.15 8.69 16.41
N ALA A 31 -1.36 8.16 16.21
CA ALA A 31 -2.45 8.26 17.20
C ALA A 31 -2.12 7.47 18.47
N ALA A 32 -1.56 6.27 18.32
CA ALA A 32 -1.25 5.41 19.45
C ALA A 32 0.02 5.88 20.20
N ALA A 33 1.04 6.38 19.50
CA ALA A 33 2.22 6.95 20.14
C ALA A 33 1.88 8.14 21.05
N ARG A 34 0.88 8.96 20.67
CA ARG A 34 0.37 10.05 21.50
C ARG A 34 -0.35 9.57 22.77
N ARG A 35 -0.94 8.38 22.76
CA ARG A 35 -1.80 7.88 23.85
C ARG A 35 -1.08 6.95 24.83
N TYR A 36 -0.12 6.16 24.38
CA TYR A 36 0.48 5.09 25.18
C TYR A 36 2.02 5.19 25.30
N GLY A 37 2.63 6.22 24.71
CA GLY A 37 4.08 6.37 24.63
C GLY A 37 4.69 5.51 23.51
N ALA A 38 5.70 6.05 22.83
CA ALA A 38 6.27 5.44 21.60
C ALA A 38 6.75 3.99 21.80
N GLY A 39 7.39 3.68 22.95
CA GLY A 39 8.02 2.37 23.18
C GLY A 39 7.06 1.19 23.37
N ALA A 40 5.82 1.41 23.84
CA ALA A 40 4.83 0.34 24.00
C ALA A 40 4.14 -0.01 22.67
N ILE A 41 3.98 0.99 21.79
CA ILE A 41 3.30 0.88 20.50
C ILE A 41 4.18 0.21 19.45
N ASP A 42 5.47 0.55 19.40
CA ASP A 42 6.40 -0.05 18.44
C ASP A 42 6.42 -1.59 18.60
N LYS A 43 6.40 -2.10 19.84
CA LYS A 43 6.32 -3.56 20.11
C LYS A 43 5.07 -4.26 19.57
N VAL A 44 3.95 -3.55 19.41
CA VAL A 44 2.67 -4.14 18.95
C VAL A 44 2.53 -4.00 17.43
N THR A 45 2.98 -2.87 16.89
CA THR A 45 2.73 -2.50 15.50
C THR A 45 3.84 -2.97 14.56
N ASP A 46 5.09 -3.07 15.06
CA ASP A 46 6.26 -3.46 14.27
C ASP A 46 6.13 -4.84 13.56
N PRO A 47 5.67 -5.93 14.20
CA PRO A 47 5.56 -7.23 13.53
C PRO A 47 4.54 -7.23 12.38
N ALA A 48 3.42 -6.52 12.55
CA ALA A 48 2.42 -6.34 11.50
C ALA A 48 2.98 -5.51 10.34
N LEU A 49 3.76 -4.47 10.65
CA LEU A 49 4.51 -3.66 9.69
C LEU A 49 5.50 -4.52 8.87
N TYR A 50 6.27 -5.38 9.54
CA TYR A 50 7.29 -6.25 8.93
C TYR A 50 6.70 -7.30 8.00
N ALA A 51 5.51 -7.82 8.30
CA ALA A 51 4.88 -8.87 7.50
C ALA A 51 4.08 -8.30 6.31
N ILE A 52 3.26 -7.28 6.55
CA ILE A 52 2.29 -6.82 5.54
C ILE A 52 2.88 -5.79 4.59
N GLY A 53 3.65 -4.82 5.10
CA GLY A 53 4.20 -3.74 4.28
C GLY A 53 5.02 -4.27 3.10
N PRO A 54 6.06 -5.09 3.34
CA PRO A 54 6.87 -5.70 2.29
C PRO A 54 6.06 -6.61 1.35
N ALA A 55 5.19 -7.48 1.88
CA ALA A 55 4.45 -8.42 1.06
C ALA A 55 3.49 -7.73 0.08
N LEU A 56 2.80 -6.68 0.54
CA LEU A 56 1.90 -5.89 -0.29
C LEU A 56 2.65 -5.10 -1.38
N VAL A 57 3.79 -4.49 -1.02
CA VAL A 57 4.65 -3.79 -1.98
C VAL A 57 5.23 -4.73 -3.02
N LEU A 58 5.76 -5.88 -2.61
CA LEU A 58 6.32 -6.88 -3.53
C LEU A 58 5.23 -7.45 -4.43
N GLY A 59 4.03 -7.68 -3.89
CA GLY A 59 2.86 -8.11 -4.67
C GLY A 59 2.45 -7.07 -5.72
N LEU A 60 2.50 -5.78 -5.38
CA LEU A 60 2.26 -4.70 -6.33
C LEU A 60 3.38 -4.57 -7.36
N GLY A 61 4.65 -4.66 -6.95
CA GLY A 61 5.78 -4.66 -7.87
C GLY A 61 5.68 -5.81 -8.88
N ALA A 62 5.35 -7.01 -8.41
CA ALA A 62 5.13 -8.18 -9.25
C ALA A 62 3.96 -8.00 -10.23
N SER A 63 2.86 -7.34 -9.83
CA SER A 63 1.78 -7.04 -10.76
C SER A 63 2.22 -6.04 -11.83
N MET A 64 3.02 -5.02 -11.50
CA MET A 64 3.52 -4.07 -12.51
C MET A 64 4.45 -4.70 -13.58
N LEU A 65 5.08 -5.84 -13.30
CA LEU A 65 5.97 -6.53 -14.24
C LEU A 65 5.24 -7.16 -15.45
N HIS A 66 3.91 -7.11 -15.51
CA HIS A 66 3.14 -7.56 -16.67
C HIS A 66 3.18 -6.57 -17.86
N MET A 67 3.82 -5.41 -17.74
CA MET A 67 3.85 -4.40 -18.80
C MET A 67 4.72 -4.86 -19.99
N ASN A 68 4.09 -4.92 -21.17
CA ASN A 68 4.60 -5.60 -22.37
C ASN A 68 5.78 -4.87 -23.06
N ASP A 69 6.06 -3.60 -22.76
CA ASP A 69 7.19 -2.86 -23.35
C ASP A 69 7.79 -1.80 -22.38
N ILE A 70 8.77 -2.22 -21.60
CA ILE A 70 9.49 -1.39 -20.63
C ILE A 70 10.29 -0.25 -21.31
N THR A 71 10.73 -0.44 -22.56
CA THR A 71 11.64 0.52 -23.23
C THR A 71 10.91 1.77 -23.72
N ASN A 72 9.68 1.63 -24.24
CA ASN A 72 8.82 2.76 -24.57
C ASN A 72 8.14 3.40 -23.35
N THR A 73 8.09 2.69 -22.21
CA THR A 73 7.48 3.20 -20.97
C THR A 73 8.20 4.44 -20.43
N LEU A 74 9.47 4.66 -20.77
CA LEU A 74 10.18 5.90 -20.38
C LEU A 74 9.59 7.17 -21.02
N ASN A 75 8.93 7.06 -22.19
CA ASN A 75 8.27 8.19 -22.82
C ASN A 75 7.01 8.64 -22.06
N VAL A 76 6.51 7.82 -21.13
CA VAL A 76 5.35 8.14 -20.31
C VAL A 76 5.60 9.39 -19.47
N VAL A 77 6.83 9.60 -19.00
CA VAL A 77 7.23 10.80 -18.23
C VAL A 77 7.00 12.09 -19.02
N ARG A 78 7.09 12.07 -20.36
CA ARG A 78 6.88 13.26 -21.20
C ARG A 78 5.43 13.74 -21.22
N HIS A 79 4.49 12.90 -20.81
CA HIS A 79 3.05 13.18 -20.76
C HIS A 79 2.54 13.29 -19.31
N LEU A 80 3.46 13.44 -18.35
CA LEU A 80 3.12 13.67 -16.96
C LEU A 80 2.33 14.98 -16.85
N GLY A 81 1.09 14.90 -16.35
CA GLY A 81 0.20 16.05 -16.18
C GLY A 81 -0.84 16.23 -17.30
N THR A 82 -0.69 15.57 -18.45
CA THR A 82 -1.70 15.60 -19.53
C THR A 82 -2.49 14.30 -19.64
N SER A 83 -1.92 13.17 -19.20
CA SER A 83 -2.57 11.85 -19.23
C SER A 83 -2.68 11.25 -17.81
N PRO A 84 -3.89 10.91 -17.33
CA PRO A 84 -4.08 10.15 -16.09
C PRO A 84 -3.37 8.79 -16.11
N LEU A 85 -3.33 8.13 -17.27
CA LEU A 85 -2.62 6.85 -17.45
C LEU A 85 -1.11 7.01 -17.28
N SER A 86 -0.55 8.15 -17.72
CA SER A 86 0.87 8.45 -17.52
C SER A 86 1.18 8.67 -16.04
N ALA A 87 0.33 9.45 -15.37
CA ALA A 87 0.43 9.66 -13.93
C ALA A 87 0.36 8.33 -13.16
N GLU A 88 -0.55 7.42 -13.53
CA GLU A 88 -0.67 6.10 -12.90
C GLU A 88 0.62 5.28 -12.98
N ILE A 89 1.24 5.20 -14.16
CA ILE A 89 2.50 4.48 -14.33
C ILE A 89 3.60 5.10 -13.45
N VAL A 90 3.73 6.43 -13.46
CA VAL A 90 4.77 7.13 -12.72
C VAL A 90 4.56 7.01 -11.21
N PHE A 91 3.35 7.25 -10.72
CA PHE A 91 3.02 7.06 -9.31
C PHE A 91 3.13 5.59 -8.90
N GLY A 92 2.77 4.65 -9.78
CA GLY A 92 2.86 3.22 -9.55
C GLY A 92 4.31 2.77 -9.35
N VAL A 93 5.20 3.14 -10.28
CA VAL A 93 6.63 2.82 -10.19
C VAL A 93 7.27 3.52 -8.98
N ALA A 94 6.93 4.79 -8.74
CA ALA A 94 7.43 5.53 -7.58
C ALA A 94 6.97 4.88 -6.26
N PHE A 95 5.70 4.50 -6.16
CA PHE A 95 5.14 3.84 -4.99
C PHE A 95 5.76 2.46 -4.77
N ALA A 96 5.91 1.65 -5.81
CA ALA A 96 6.57 0.35 -5.74
C ALA A 96 8.05 0.49 -5.32
N GLY A 97 8.79 1.43 -5.92
CA GLY A 97 10.19 1.71 -5.58
C GLY A 97 10.37 2.19 -4.15
N LEU A 98 9.61 3.20 -3.72
CA LEU A 98 9.65 3.72 -2.35
C LEU A 98 9.20 2.66 -1.34
N GLY A 99 8.16 1.89 -1.66
CA GLY A 99 7.71 0.77 -0.86
C GLY A 99 8.78 -0.30 -0.72
N PHE A 100 9.53 -0.59 -1.78
CA PHE A 100 10.61 -1.60 -1.75
C PHE A 100 11.78 -1.11 -0.90
N VAL A 101 12.20 0.15 -1.06
CA VAL A 101 13.23 0.76 -0.22
C VAL A 101 12.79 0.77 1.24
N PHE A 102 11.52 1.08 1.51
CA PHE A 102 10.96 1.01 2.86
C PHE A 102 11.01 -0.40 3.42
N ALA A 103 10.57 -1.40 2.66
CA ALA A 103 10.60 -2.80 3.04
C ALA A 103 12.02 -3.28 3.35
N ALA A 104 12.99 -2.96 2.48
CA ALA A 104 14.40 -3.30 2.68
C ALA A 104 14.97 -2.59 3.92
N ALA A 105 14.73 -1.29 4.07
CA ALA A 105 15.20 -0.53 5.23
C ALA A 105 14.62 -1.06 6.54
N GLN A 106 13.37 -1.50 6.52
CA GLN A 106 12.70 -2.08 7.66
C GLN A 106 13.29 -3.49 7.97
N TRP A 107 13.43 -4.35 6.97
CA TRP A 107 13.97 -5.72 7.12
C TRP A 107 15.41 -5.76 7.62
N PHE A 108 16.30 -4.97 7.01
CA PHE A 108 17.71 -4.90 7.37
C PHE A 108 18.00 -3.89 8.50
N LYS A 109 16.95 -3.24 9.04
CA LYS A 109 17.04 -2.20 10.08
C LYS A 109 17.99 -1.06 9.66
N TRP A 110 17.98 -0.67 8.39
CA TRP A 110 18.79 0.44 7.90
C TRP A 110 18.23 1.79 8.37
N GLY A 111 19.14 2.65 8.83
CA GLY A 111 18.81 3.99 9.28
C GLY A 111 18.06 4.05 10.62
N THR A 112 17.73 5.28 11.03
CA THR A 112 17.02 5.51 12.30
C THR A 112 15.52 5.17 12.17
N PRO A 113 14.80 4.86 13.27
CA PRO A 113 13.36 4.68 13.24
C PRO A 113 12.60 5.86 12.63
N ARG A 114 13.06 7.10 12.92
CA ARG A 114 12.49 8.32 12.33
C ARG A 114 12.64 8.36 10.82
N LEU A 115 13.78 7.96 10.27
CA LEU A 115 13.98 7.91 8.82
C LEU A 115 13.00 6.93 8.16
N ARG A 116 12.81 5.75 8.75
CA ARG A 116 11.86 4.74 8.26
C ARG A 116 10.41 5.24 8.33
N GLN A 117 10.05 5.98 9.37
CA GLN A 117 8.73 6.63 9.48
C GLN A 117 8.52 7.72 8.42
N VAL A 118 9.52 8.58 8.17
CA VAL A 118 9.45 9.58 7.10
C VAL A 118 9.31 8.90 5.74
N LEU A 119 10.10 7.85 5.49
CA LEU A 119 10.01 7.07 4.26
C LEU A 119 8.62 6.45 4.09
N ALA A 120 8.04 5.85 5.14
CA ALA A 120 6.68 5.33 5.11
C ALA A 120 5.64 6.41 4.78
N GLY A 121 5.78 7.61 5.37
CA GLY A 121 4.90 8.75 5.11
C GLY A 121 5.00 9.24 3.66
N LEU A 122 6.21 9.33 3.11
CA LEU A 122 6.42 9.66 1.69
C LEU A 122 5.82 8.60 0.77
N THR A 123 6.04 7.31 1.07
CA THR A 123 5.42 6.21 0.33
C THR A 123 3.90 6.31 0.36
N ALA A 124 3.30 6.60 1.53
CA ALA A 124 1.86 6.78 1.65
C ALA A 124 1.33 7.94 0.79
N LEU A 125 2.02 9.09 0.78
CA LEU A 125 1.63 10.26 -0.02
C LEU A 125 1.70 9.97 -1.53
N VAL A 126 2.76 9.33 -1.99
CA VAL A 126 2.89 8.91 -3.40
C VAL A 126 1.81 7.89 -3.75
N GLY A 127 1.49 6.98 -2.83
CA GLY A 127 0.39 6.03 -2.97
C GLY A 127 -0.99 6.68 -3.11
N LEU A 128 -1.27 7.73 -2.36
CA LEU A 128 -2.52 8.49 -2.52
C LEU A 128 -2.58 9.17 -3.90
N GLY A 129 -1.44 9.63 -4.42
CA GLY A 129 -1.30 10.10 -5.81
C GLY A 129 -1.60 9.00 -6.83
N LEU A 130 -1.15 7.77 -6.58
CA LEU A 130 -1.48 6.59 -7.41
C LEU A 130 -2.99 6.36 -7.45
N VAL A 131 -3.66 6.29 -6.30
CA VAL A 131 -5.12 6.08 -6.22
C VAL A 131 -5.88 7.22 -6.91
N ALA A 132 -5.42 8.46 -6.76
CA ALA A 132 -5.98 9.59 -7.49
C ALA A 132 -5.86 9.39 -9.00
N SER A 133 -4.68 9.05 -9.51
CA SER A 133 -4.46 8.83 -10.95
C SER A 133 -5.31 7.69 -11.51
N MET A 134 -5.40 6.56 -10.80
CA MET A 134 -6.29 5.43 -11.15
C MET A 134 -7.74 5.92 -11.29
N SER A 135 -8.24 6.67 -10.30
CA SER A 135 -9.62 7.16 -10.34
C SER A 135 -9.87 8.16 -11.47
N MET A 136 -8.86 8.94 -11.85
CA MET A 136 -8.96 9.94 -12.92
C MET A 136 -9.00 9.30 -14.31
N ILE A 137 -8.43 8.11 -14.51
CA ILE A 137 -8.59 7.34 -15.76
C ILE A 137 -10.08 7.09 -16.04
N TYR A 138 -10.83 6.68 -15.02
CA TYR A 138 -12.28 6.45 -15.14
C TYR A 138 -13.06 7.76 -15.20
N TYR A 139 -12.73 8.73 -14.33
CA TYR A 139 -13.43 10.02 -14.30
C TYR A 139 -13.31 10.76 -15.63
N THR A 140 -12.18 10.72 -16.33
CA THR A 140 -11.99 11.46 -17.58
C THR A 140 -12.71 10.82 -18.78
N LEU A 141 -13.28 9.61 -18.63
CA LEU A 141 -13.96 8.90 -19.70
C LEU A 141 -15.41 9.39 -19.87
N VAL A 142 -15.57 10.53 -20.54
CA VAL A 142 -16.89 11.18 -20.76
C VAL A 142 -17.90 10.33 -21.52
N THR A 143 -17.45 9.34 -22.29
CA THR A 143 -18.31 8.42 -23.05
C THR A 143 -19.04 7.41 -22.18
N VAL A 144 -18.64 7.25 -20.90
CA VAL A 144 -19.29 6.38 -19.93
C VAL A 144 -19.79 7.23 -18.75
N PRO A 145 -21.03 7.76 -18.81
CA PRO A 145 -21.55 8.71 -17.81
C PRO A 145 -21.53 8.20 -16.37
N ALA A 146 -21.67 6.88 -16.18
CA ALA A 146 -21.59 6.26 -14.85
C ALA A 146 -20.22 6.44 -14.18
N TRP A 147 -19.15 6.57 -14.96
CA TRP A 147 -17.77 6.76 -14.47
C TRP A 147 -17.36 8.24 -14.46
N HIS A 148 -17.96 9.08 -15.31
CA HIS A 148 -17.73 10.51 -15.35
C HIS A 148 -18.50 11.26 -14.24
N SER A 149 -18.25 10.91 -12.98
CA SER A 149 -18.86 11.58 -11.82
C SER A 149 -17.92 11.59 -10.62
N TRP A 150 -18.14 12.51 -9.66
CA TRP A 150 -17.33 12.59 -8.44
C TRP A 150 -17.44 11.33 -7.56
N ALA A 151 -18.47 10.50 -7.78
CA ALA A 151 -18.63 9.23 -7.09
C ALA A 151 -17.44 8.29 -7.36
N THR A 152 -16.84 8.33 -8.55
CA THR A 152 -15.74 7.43 -8.93
C THR A 152 -14.48 7.66 -8.08
N PRO A 153 -13.90 8.87 -7.99
CA PRO A 153 -12.82 9.15 -7.05
C PRO A 153 -13.16 8.77 -5.60
N VAL A 154 -14.36 9.10 -5.13
CA VAL A 154 -14.78 8.78 -3.76
C VAL A 154 -14.82 7.27 -3.52
N GLN A 155 -15.31 6.47 -4.48
CA GLN A 155 -15.30 5.02 -4.39
C GLN A 155 -13.88 4.45 -4.36
N PHE A 156 -12.95 4.98 -5.17
CA PHE A 156 -11.55 4.56 -5.17
C PHE A 156 -10.85 4.82 -3.83
N PHE A 157 -11.04 6.00 -3.24
CA PHE A 157 -10.48 6.28 -1.91
C PHE A 157 -11.18 5.48 -0.81
N THR A 158 -12.50 5.33 -0.87
CA THR A 158 -13.26 4.52 0.10
C THR A 158 -12.77 3.08 0.12
N THR A 159 -12.64 2.46 -1.06
CA THR A 159 -12.11 1.09 -1.18
C THR A 159 -10.67 0.99 -0.72
N THR A 160 -9.82 1.97 -1.02
CA THR A 160 -8.44 2.07 -0.50
C THR A 160 -8.42 2.02 1.04
N PHE A 161 -9.22 2.85 1.70
CA PHE A 161 -9.26 2.86 3.17
C PHE A 161 -9.90 1.60 3.77
N LEU A 162 -10.95 1.05 3.15
CA LEU A 162 -11.57 -0.20 3.59
C LEU A 162 -10.60 -1.39 3.49
N LEU A 163 -9.93 -1.55 2.33
CA LEU A 163 -8.95 -2.60 2.13
C LEU A 163 -7.73 -2.42 3.03
N GLY A 164 -7.25 -1.18 3.20
CA GLY A 164 -6.14 -0.86 4.09
C GLY A 164 -6.44 -1.15 5.56
N THR A 165 -7.61 -0.72 6.05
CA THR A 165 -8.04 -1.00 7.43
C THR A 165 -8.25 -2.49 7.66
N LEU A 166 -8.85 -3.19 6.70
CA LEU A 166 -9.00 -4.65 6.76
C LEU A 166 -7.64 -5.35 6.81
N ALA A 167 -6.71 -4.97 5.94
CA ALA A 167 -5.37 -5.56 5.89
C ALA A 167 -4.63 -5.35 7.22
N VAL A 168 -4.59 -4.11 7.73
CA VAL A 168 -3.94 -3.78 9.00
C VAL A 168 -4.62 -4.47 10.19
N GLY A 169 -5.95 -4.48 10.22
CA GLY A 169 -6.73 -5.14 11.27
C GLY A 169 -6.47 -6.65 11.32
N ALA A 170 -6.45 -7.30 10.15
CA ALA A 170 -6.10 -8.71 10.02
C ALA A 170 -4.65 -8.97 10.47
N ALA A 171 -3.71 -8.10 10.10
CA ALA A 171 -2.30 -8.17 10.52
C ALA A 171 -2.14 -8.18 12.03
N LEU A 172 -2.74 -7.18 12.69
CA LEU A 172 -2.59 -6.97 14.12
C LEU A 172 -3.26 -8.11 14.88
N THR A 173 -4.45 -8.52 14.44
CA THR A 173 -5.15 -9.67 15.03
C THR A 173 -4.34 -10.95 14.88
N GLY A 174 -3.82 -11.23 13.69
CA GLY A 174 -2.96 -12.38 13.42
C GLY A 174 -1.68 -12.37 14.27
N ALA A 175 -1.02 -11.22 14.38
CA ALA A 175 0.18 -11.06 15.22
C ALA A 175 -0.12 -11.31 16.71
N VAL A 176 -1.27 -10.82 17.20
CA VAL A 176 -1.72 -11.08 18.58
C VAL A 176 -2.02 -12.57 18.79
N MET A 177 -2.73 -13.21 17.85
CA MET A 177 -3.06 -14.64 17.93
C MET A 177 -1.79 -15.50 17.91
N TRP A 178 -0.83 -15.17 17.04
CA TRP A 178 0.47 -15.85 16.98
C TRP A 178 1.23 -15.75 18.30
N ARG A 179 1.33 -14.54 18.87
CA ARG A 179 1.99 -14.32 20.17
C ARG A 179 1.31 -15.07 21.30
N ARG A 180 -0.02 -15.10 21.32
CA ARG A 180 -0.79 -15.86 22.32
C ARG A 180 -0.49 -17.35 22.21
N ARG A 181 -0.49 -17.92 20.99
CA ARG A 181 -0.13 -19.33 20.75
C ARG A 181 1.29 -19.65 21.20
N ALA A 182 2.26 -18.83 20.79
CA ALA A 182 3.67 -18.99 21.17
C ALA A 182 3.87 -18.93 22.69
N TRP A 183 3.14 -18.04 23.38
CA TRP A 183 3.18 -17.95 24.84
C TRP A 183 2.54 -19.18 25.50
N THR A 184 1.40 -19.66 25.02
CA THR A 184 0.77 -20.88 25.56
C THR A 184 1.67 -22.10 25.42
N THR A 185 2.32 -22.29 24.26
CA THR A 185 3.25 -23.42 24.05
C THR A 185 4.44 -23.35 25.00
N ASP A 186 4.94 -22.16 25.32
CA ASP A 186 6.09 -21.94 26.21
C ASP A 186 5.77 -22.33 27.67
N ILE A 187 4.52 -22.11 28.11
CA ILE A 187 4.09 -22.39 29.49
C ILE A 187 3.64 -23.83 29.67
N THR A 188 2.92 -24.39 28.68
CA THR A 188 2.34 -25.73 28.80
C THR A 188 3.28 -26.82 28.31
N GLY A 189 4.30 -26.49 27.52
CA GLY A 189 5.19 -27.46 26.87
C GLY A 189 4.48 -28.35 25.83
N VAL A 190 3.22 -28.06 25.50
CA VAL A 190 2.42 -28.78 24.51
C VAL A 190 2.37 -27.93 23.23
N PRO A 191 2.82 -28.46 22.07
CA PRO A 191 2.84 -27.73 20.80
C PRO A 191 1.45 -27.40 20.26
#